data_AF-A0A7V8X5U9-F1
#
_entry.id   AF-A0A7V8X5U9-F1
#
_cell.length_a   1.000
_cell.length_b   1.000
_cell.length_c   1.000
_cell.angle_alpha   90.00
_cell.angle_beta   90.00
_cell.angle_gamma   90.00
#
_symmetry.space_group_name_H-M   'P 1'
#
loop_
_entity.id
_entity.type
_entity.pdbx_description
1 polymer ?
#
loop_
_entity_poly.entity_id
_entity_poly.type
_entity_poly.pdbx_seq_one_letter_code
_entity_poly.pdbx_strand_id
1 'polypeptide(L)'
;MLAHVERQPDIRFGLYLRPSLAMSRAQTEIHDLVARQYGSMTAGKFMPHATIKGFYRSDAPVAEMVAALEPVLGEIEPFEVINGGIMPIGRHTVVVNVHHDADGAPNEAMVALHRSVIDALTPLVHPECDFTPVEPLGDAFHAHLTLMMGDSPRGLRKEILD
;
A
#
# COMPACT_ATOMS: atom_id res chain seq x y z
N MET A 1 -19.79 15.07 -3.28
CA MET A 1 -19.25 14.16 -2.24
C MET A 1 -17.78 14.46 -1.94
N LEU A 2 -16.93 14.75 -2.95
CA LEU A 2 -15.50 15.04 -2.75
C LEU A 2 -15.19 16.40 -2.08
N ALA A 3 -16.05 17.42 -2.24
CA ALA A 3 -15.84 18.73 -1.62
C ALA A 3 -15.79 18.72 -0.08
N HIS A 4 -16.28 17.67 0.59
CA HIS A 4 -16.23 17.58 2.06
C HIS A 4 -14.88 17.08 2.60
N VAL A 5 -14.05 16.43 1.77
CA VAL A 5 -12.74 15.93 2.19
C VAL A 5 -11.59 16.88 1.84
N GLU A 6 -11.85 17.89 1.03
CA GLU A 6 -10.84 18.88 0.62
C GLU A 6 -10.43 19.77 1.79
N ARG A 7 -9.11 20.01 1.93
CA ARG A 7 -8.52 20.93 2.92
C ARG A 7 -8.84 20.60 4.38
N GLN A 8 -9.31 19.38 4.64
CA GLN A 8 -9.49 18.89 6.00
C GLN A 8 -8.14 18.36 6.52
N PRO A 9 -7.59 18.93 7.61
CA PRO A 9 -6.23 18.63 8.07
C PRO A 9 -6.08 17.20 8.63
N ASP A 10 -7.19 16.55 8.97
CA ASP A 10 -7.29 15.17 9.47
C ASP A 10 -7.47 14.13 8.37
N ILE A 11 -7.79 14.54 7.14
CA ILE A 11 -7.88 13.63 6.01
C ILE A 11 -6.49 13.27 5.50
N ARG A 12 -6.33 12.00 5.13
CA ARG A 12 -5.14 11.46 4.47
C ARG A 12 -5.56 10.77 3.19
N PHE A 13 -4.83 11.06 2.12
CA PHE A 13 -5.00 10.46 0.81
C PHE A 13 -4.00 9.33 0.62
N GLY A 14 -4.36 8.36 -0.22
CA GLY A 14 -3.45 7.31 -0.65
C GLY A 14 -3.84 6.81 -2.03
N LEU A 15 -2.84 6.41 -2.80
CA LEU A 15 -3.01 5.71 -4.07
C LEU A 15 -2.64 4.25 -3.88
N TYR A 16 -3.59 3.38 -4.24
CA TYR A 16 -3.53 1.96 -3.96
C TYR A 16 -3.79 1.15 -5.22
N LEU A 17 -3.02 0.08 -5.43
CA LEU A 17 -3.42 -0.98 -6.34
C LEU A 17 -4.41 -1.89 -5.62
N ARG A 18 -5.56 -2.10 -6.24
CA ARG A 18 -6.56 -3.06 -5.77
C ARG A 18 -6.25 -4.44 -6.35
N PRO A 19 -6.07 -5.48 -5.52
CA PRO A 19 -5.90 -6.84 -6.01
C PRO A 19 -7.11 -7.35 -6.79
N SER A 20 -6.94 -8.48 -7.49
CA SER A 20 -8.07 -9.18 -8.10
C SER A 20 -9.09 -9.61 -7.04
N LEU A 21 -10.36 -9.81 -7.44
CA LEU A 21 -11.39 -10.25 -6.50
C LEU A 21 -11.02 -11.55 -5.77
N ALA A 22 -10.38 -12.49 -6.47
CA ALA A 22 -9.92 -13.74 -5.89
C ALA A 22 -8.87 -13.49 -4.79
N MET A 23 -7.89 -12.62 -5.06
CA MET A 23 -6.86 -12.26 -4.08
C MET A 23 -7.44 -11.47 -2.90
N SER A 24 -8.36 -10.54 -3.16
CA SER A 24 -9.05 -9.80 -2.10
C SER A 24 -9.84 -10.72 -1.16
N ARG A 25 -10.55 -11.71 -1.71
CA ARG A 25 -11.26 -12.72 -0.90
C ARG A 25 -10.29 -13.52 -0.04
N ALA A 26 -9.21 -14.04 -0.63
CA ALA A 26 -8.20 -14.80 0.10
C ALA A 26 -7.56 -13.97 1.23
N GLN A 27 -7.25 -12.70 0.98
CA GLN A 27 -6.70 -11.80 1.99
C GLN A 27 -7.68 -11.55 3.13
N THR A 28 -8.97 -11.33 2.84
CA THR A 28 -10.01 -11.16 3.87
C THR A 28 -10.20 -12.43 4.71
N GLU A 29 -10.20 -13.62 4.09
CA GLU A 29 -10.28 -14.89 4.82
C GLU A 29 -9.08 -15.08 5.77
N ILE A 30 -7.88 -14.68 5.34
CA ILE A 30 -6.68 -14.69 6.20
C ILE A 30 -6.85 -13.68 7.34
N HIS A 31 -7.34 -12.47 7.09
CA HIS A 31 -7.62 -11.49 8.14
C HIS A 31 -8.58 -12.04 9.21
N ASP A 32 -9.65 -12.72 8.79
CA ASP A 32 -10.59 -13.37 9.71
C ASP A 32 -9.92 -14.50 10.52
N LEU A 33 -9.02 -15.26 9.91
CA LEU A 33 -8.27 -16.33 10.57
C LEU A 33 -7.29 -15.79 11.62
N VAL A 34 -6.45 -14.81 11.25
CA VAL A 34 -5.46 -14.24 12.18
C VAL A 34 -6.12 -13.44 13.29
N ALA A 35 -7.28 -12.83 13.02
CA ALA A 35 -8.15 -12.23 14.04
C ALA A 35 -8.56 -13.26 15.09
N ARG A 36 -9.04 -14.43 14.68
CA ARG A 36 -9.54 -15.47 15.59
C ARG A 36 -8.42 -16.21 16.32
N GLN A 37 -7.31 -16.49 15.64
CA GLN A 37 -6.21 -17.28 16.19
C GLN A 37 -5.29 -16.44 17.07
N TYR A 38 -5.05 -15.18 16.68
CA TYR A 38 -4.01 -14.34 17.28
C TYR A 38 -4.52 -13.01 17.85
N GLY A 39 -5.79 -12.67 17.63
CA GLY A 39 -6.34 -11.38 18.04
C GLY A 39 -5.81 -10.18 17.24
N SER A 40 -5.14 -10.41 16.11
CA SER A 40 -4.63 -9.34 15.25
C SER A 40 -5.73 -8.85 14.32
N MET A 41 -6.15 -7.60 14.49
CA MET A 41 -7.31 -7.02 13.82
C MET A 41 -6.94 -5.84 12.93
N THR A 42 -5.79 -5.21 13.19
CA THR A 42 -5.47 -3.88 12.64
C THR A 42 -5.37 -3.91 11.11
N ALA A 43 -4.70 -4.90 10.53
CA ALA A 43 -4.61 -5.04 9.07
C ALA A 43 -5.99 -5.22 8.41
N GLY A 44 -6.88 -6.01 9.04
CA GLY A 44 -8.23 -6.30 8.53
C GLY A 44 -9.22 -5.12 8.58
N LYS A 45 -8.84 -3.99 9.20
CA LYS A 45 -9.65 -2.77 9.16
C LYS A 45 -9.53 -1.99 7.85
N PHE A 46 -8.52 -2.33 7.03
CA PHE A 46 -8.29 -1.70 5.74
C PHE A 46 -8.76 -2.61 4.61
N MET A 47 -9.15 -2.00 3.48
CA MET A 47 -9.43 -2.77 2.27
C MET A 47 -8.17 -3.54 1.82
N PRO A 48 -8.30 -4.71 1.16
CA PRO A 48 -7.18 -5.33 0.46
C PRO A 48 -6.53 -4.37 -0.56
N HIS A 49 -5.23 -4.07 -0.38
CA HIS A 49 -4.49 -3.17 -1.25
C HIS A 49 -2.97 -3.40 -1.22
N ALA A 50 -2.29 -2.95 -2.27
CA ALA A 50 -0.87 -2.61 -2.24
C ALA A 50 -0.71 -1.08 -2.34
N THR A 51 0.09 -0.50 -1.47
CA THR A 51 0.33 0.96 -1.43
C THR A 51 1.31 1.37 -2.51
N ILE A 52 0.90 2.32 -3.35
CA ILE A 52 1.78 3.00 -4.31
C ILE A 52 2.23 4.35 -3.75
N LYS A 53 1.31 5.13 -3.18
CA LYS A 53 1.64 6.30 -2.36
C LYS A 53 0.74 6.31 -1.13
N GLY A 54 1.33 6.37 0.05
CA GLY A 54 0.63 6.25 1.32
C GLY A 54 0.32 7.60 1.96
N PHE A 55 -0.83 7.65 2.63
CA PHE A 55 -1.20 8.55 3.74
C PHE A 55 -0.67 9.98 3.69
N TYR A 56 -0.75 10.65 2.54
CA TYR A 56 -0.29 12.03 2.40
C TYR A 56 -1.42 13.03 2.69
N ARG A 57 -1.05 14.21 3.20
CA ARG A 57 -1.95 15.37 3.36
C ARG A 57 -1.82 16.28 2.15
N SER A 58 -2.91 16.89 1.71
CA SER A 58 -2.92 17.89 0.63
C SER A 58 -4.02 18.92 0.85
N ASP A 59 -3.72 20.18 0.54
CA ASP A 59 -4.73 21.27 0.48
C ASP A 59 -5.25 21.49 -0.95
N ALA A 60 -4.67 20.80 -1.94
CA ALA A 60 -5.12 20.85 -3.30
C ALA A 60 -6.52 20.23 -3.42
N PRO A 61 -7.40 20.75 -4.30
CA PRO A 61 -8.65 20.09 -4.64
C PRO A 61 -8.42 18.66 -5.13
N VAL A 62 -9.36 17.76 -4.90
CA VAL A 62 -9.22 16.36 -5.34
C VAL A 62 -9.09 16.29 -6.86
N ALA A 63 -9.79 17.16 -7.59
CA ALA A 63 -9.68 17.26 -9.04
C ALA A 63 -8.26 17.57 -9.52
N GLU A 64 -7.49 18.36 -8.77
CA GLU A 64 -6.10 18.69 -9.12
C GLU A 64 -5.17 17.49 -8.91
N MET A 65 -5.37 16.75 -7.81
CA MET A 65 -4.65 15.49 -7.56
C MET A 65 -4.95 14.43 -8.63
N VAL A 66 -6.21 14.32 -9.06
CA VAL A 66 -6.61 13.42 -10.16
C VAL A 66 -5.98 13.87 -11.47
N ALA A 67 -6.03 15.16 -11.80
CA ALA A 67 -5.42 15.70 -13.02
C ALA A 67 -3.90 15.50 -13.06
N ALA A 68 -3.21 15.56 -11.91
CA ALA A 68 -1.78 15.26 -11.84
C ALA A 68 -1.48 13.77 -12.11
N LEU A 69 -2.40 12.87 -11.75
CA LEU A 69 -2.24 11.42 -11.97
C LEU A 69 -2.66 10.96 -13.37
N GLU A 70 -3.56 11.68 -14.05
CA GLU A 70 -4.07 11.27 -15.36
C GLU A 70 -2.97 10.97 -16.40
N PRO A 71 -1.93 11.81 -16.59
CA PRO A 71 -0.85 11.51 -17.52
C PRO A 71 -0.09 10.23 -17.14
N VAL A 72 0.21 10.06 -15.84
CA VAL A 72 0.91 8.88 -15.33
C VAL A 72 0.10 7.62 -15.58
N LEU A 73 -1.19 7.63 -15.23
CA LEU A 73 -2.06 6.46 -15.36
C LEU A 73 -2.47 6.18 -16.81
N GLY A 74 -2.48 7.19 -17.67
CA GLY A 74 -2.78 7.04 -19.10
C GLY A 74 -1.66 6.41 -19.92
N GLU A 75 -0.42 6.49 -19.45
CA GLU A 75 0.76 5.92 -20.12
C GLU A 75 1.12 4.51 -19.63
N ILE A 76 0.53 4.04 -18.54
CA ILE A 76 0.86 2.74 -17.95
C ILE A 76 0.18 1.61 -18.71
N GLU A 77 1.00 0.74 -19.29
CA GLU A 77 0.55 -0.55 -19.80
C GLU A 77 0.25 -1.52 -18.64
N PRO A 78 -0.78 -2.37 -18.76
CA PRO A 78 -1.01 -3.43 -17.79
C PRO A 78 0.23 -4.32 -17.63
N PHE A 79 0.63 -4.58 -16.40
CA PHE A 79 1.77 -5.45 -16.08
C PHE A 79 1.36 -6.57 -15.12
N GLU A 80 2.08 -7.69 -15.20
CA GLU A 80 1.84 -8.83 -14.33
C GLU A 80 2.35 -8.55 -12.92
N VAL A 81 1.61 -9.04 -11.92
CA VAL A 81 2.00 -9.00 -10.50
C VAL A 81 1.92 -10.42 -9.96
N ILE A 82 3.02 -10.90 -9.39
CA ILE A 82 3.15 -12.25 -8.89
C ILE A 82 2.97 -12.26 -7.37
N ASN A 83 2.25 -13.28 -6.88
CA ASN A 83 2.23 -13.58 -5.45
C ASN A 83 3.54 -14.30 -5.10
N GLY A 84 4.50 -13.57 -4.53
CA GLY A 84 5.79 -14.08 -4.10
C GLY A 84 5.79 -14.77 -2.74
N GLY A 85 4.61 -15.11 -2.20
CA GLY A 85 4.45 -15.77 -0.91
C GLY A 85 4.44 -14.82 0.29
N ILE A 86 4.30 -15.42 1.48
CA ILE A 86 4.25 -14.68 2.74
C ILE A 86 5.67 -14.32 3.18
N MET A 87 5.88 -13.08 3.58
CA MET A 87 7.14 -12.63 4.14
C MET A 87 6.95 -11.62 5.27
N PRO A 88 7.93 -11.52 6.19
CA PRO A 88 7.94 -10.45 7.18
C PRO A 88 8.49 -9.15 6.59
N ILE A 89 7.88 -8.02 6.94
CA ILE A 89 8.45 -6.68 6.77
C ILE A 89 8.66 -6.07 8.16
N GLY A 90 9.90 -5.69 8.47
CA GLY A 90 10.24 -5.21 9.81
C GLY A 90 10.00 -6.25 10.91
N ARG A 91 9.60 -5.79 12.10
CA ARG A 91 9.46 -6.66 13.30
C ARG A 91 8.06 -7.20 13.56
N HIS A 92 7.02 -6.50 13.09
CA HIS A 92 5.64 -6.75 13.49
C HIS A 92 4.65 -6.75 12.32
N THR A 93 5.15 -6.80 11.09
CA THR A 93 4.31 -6.77 9.89
C THR A 93 4.56 -8.04 9.08
N VAL A 94 3.47 -8.70 8.69
CA VAL A 94 3.46 -9.90 7.85
C VAL A 94 2.64 -9.57 6.61
N VAL A 95 3.18 -9.89 5.44
CA VAL A 95 2.62 -9.46 4.17
C VAL A 95 2.70 -10.58 3.13
N VAL A 96 1.93 -10.44 2.06
CA VAL A 96 2.21 -11.11 0.79
C VAL A 96 3.14 -10.23 -0.03
N ASN A 97 4.26 -10.79 -0.48
CA ASN A 97 5.18 -10.14 -1.41
C ASN A 97 4.51 -10.01 -2.77
N VAL A 98 4.39 -8.78 -3.27
CA VAL A 98 3.99 -8.50 -4.66
C VAL A 98 4.97 -7.55 -5.34
N HIS A 99 6.18 -7.43 -4.78
CA HIS A 99 7.23 -6.54 -5.27
C HIS A 99 8.13 -7.20 -6.31
N HIS A 100 8.32 -8.51 -6.22
CA HIS A 100 9.24 -9.25 -7.07
C HIS A 100 8.52 -9.99 -8.21
N ASP A 101 9.23 -10.18 -9.32
CA ASP A 101 8.82 -11.01 -10.45
C ASP A 101 9.15 -12.51 -10.25
N ALA A 102 8.98 -13.31 -11.30
CA ALA A 102 9.19 -14.75 -11.26
C ALA A 102 10.67 -15.15 -11.05
N ASP A 103 11.60 -14.30 -11.47
CA ASP A 103 13.03 -14.51 -11.34
C ASP A 103 13.55 -13.99 -9.98
N GLY A 104 12.66 -13.39 -9.17
CA GLY A 104 12.98 -12.82 -7.88
C GLY A 104 13.60 -11.43 -7.95
N ALA A 105 13.60 -10.78 -9.12
CA ALA A 105 14.01 -9.39 -9.26
C ALA A 105 12.83 -8.45 -8.94
N PRO A 106 13.08 -7.19 -8.50
CA PRO A 106 12.01 -6.21 -8.37
C PRO A 106 11.24 -6.01 -9.68
N ASN A 107 9.91 -6.00 -9.60
CA ASN A 107 9.05 -5.73 -10.75
C ASN A 107 9.26 -4.27 -11.21
N GLU A 108 9.94 -4.10 -12.34
CA GLU A 108 10.33 -2.78 -12.84
C GLU A 108 9.12 -1.88 -13.13
N ALA A 109 8.02 -2.43 -13.64
CA ALA A 109 6.81 -1.67 -13.92
C ALA A 109 6.14 -1.17 -12.62
N MET A 110 6.12 -1.99 -11.56
CA MET A 110 5.64 -1.59 -10.24
C MET A 110 6.50 -0.45 -9.65
N VAL A 111 7.83 -0.57 -9.77
CA VAL A 111 8.77 0.45 -9.28
C VAL A 111 8.65 1.74 -10.08
N ALA A 112 8.50 1.65 -11.41
CA ALA A 112 8.30 2.81 -12.27
C ALA A 112 6.99 3.53 -11.94
N LEU A 113 5.88 2.78 -11.80
CA LEU A 113 4.58 3.32 -11.35
C LEU A 113 4.72 4.09 -10.03
N HIS A 114 5.37 3.50 -9.02
CA HIS A 114 5.61 4.17 -7.74
C HIS A 114 6.36 5.50 -7.92
N ARG A 115 7.47 5.50 -8.66
CA ARG A 115 8.26 6.71 -8.91
C ARG A 115 7.45 7.78 -9.61
N SER A 116 6.77 7.46 -10.71
CA SER A 116 5.96 8.41 -11.47
C SER A 116 4.82 9.00 -10.64
N VAL A 117 4.18 8.20 -9.79
CA VAL A 117 3.13 8.67 -8.87
C VAL A 117 3.69 9.59 -7.80
N ILE A 118 4.85 9.26 -7.23
CA ILE A 118 5.52 10.13 -6.25
C ILE A 118 5.87 11.46 -6.89
N ASP A 119 6.46 11.46 -8.08
CA ASP A 119 6.85 12.69 -8.78
C ASP A 119 5.65 13.57 -9.10
N ALA A 120 4.54 12.97 -9.56
CA ALA A 120 3.31 13.70 -9.89
C ALA A 120 2.63 14.31 -8.66
N LEU A 121 2.60 13.60 -7.53
CA LEU A 121 1.86 14.04 -6.34
C LEU A 121 2.69 14.88 -5.37
N THR A 122 4.02 14.75 -5.37
CA THR A 122 4.91 15.49 -4.43
C THR A 122 4.66 17.00 -4.41
N PRO A 123 4.46 17.69 -5.55
CA PRO A 123 4.16 19.13 -5.55
C PRO A 123 2.86 19.51 -4.84
N LEU A 124 1.93 18.55 -4.71
CA LEU A 124 0.62 18.73 -4.09
C LEU A 124 0.60 18.26 -2.62
N VAL A 125 1.68 17.66 -2.13
CA VAL A 125 1.78 17.23 -0.73
C VAL A 125 1.95 18.45 0.17
N HIS A 126 1.14 18.52 1.22
CA HIS A 126 1.23 19.56 2.22
C HIS A 126 2.60 19.48 2.96
N PRO A 127 3.32 20.59 3.18
CA PRO A 127 4.62 20.60 3.86
C PRO A 127 4.65 19.92 5.25
N GLU A 128 3.61 20.13 6.05
CA GLU A 128 3.41 19.46 7.36
C GLU A 128 2.84 18.02 7.27
N CYS A 129 2.94 17.34 6.13
CA CYS A 129 2.56 15.94 6.02
C CYS A 129 3.52 15.07 6.84
N ASP A 130 3.01 14.45 7.91
CA ASP A 130 3.76 13.62 8.85
C ASP A 130 4.24 12.29 8.26
N PHE A 131 3.56 11.77 7.24
CA PHE A 131 3.90 10.50 6.61
C PHE A 131 5.03 10.59 5.56
N THR A 132 5.11 11.70 4.82
CA THR A 132 6.05 11.83 3.68
C THR A 132 7.52 11.69 4.09
N PRO A 133 8.00 12.24 5.22
CA PRO A 133 9.40 12.08 5.65
C PRO A 133 9.82 10.64 5.96
N VAL A 134 8.87 9.75 6.20
CA VAL A 134 9.11 8.34 6.56
C VAL A 134 8.57 7.36 5.51
N GLU A 135 7.99 7.87 4.42
CA GLU A 135 7.50 7.06 3.30
C GLU A 135 8.70 6.37 2.63
N PRO A 136 8.67 5.04 2.44
CA PRO A 136 9.74 4.35 1.73
C PRO A 136 9.75 4.78 0.26
N LEU A 137 10.89 5.33 -0.20
CA LEU A 137 11.09 5.80 -1.56
C LEU A 137 12.25 5.07 -2.25
N GLY A 138 12.22 5.03 -3.58
CA GLY A 138 13.29 4.45 -4.38
C GLY A 138 13.53 2.99 -4.00
N ASP A 139 14.76 2.65 -3.62
CA ASP A 139 15.14 1.27 -3.28
C ASP A 139 14.54 0.78 -1.95
N ALA A 140 14.01 1.68 -1.12
CA ALA A 140 13.28 1.32 0.09
C ALA A 140 11.80 0.97 -0.17
N PHE A 141 11.28 1.33 -1.35
CA PHE A 141 9.91 0.97 -1.74
C PHE A 141 9.78 -0.55 -1.89
N HIS A 142 8.71 -1.10 -1.34
CA HIS A 142 8.42 -2.52 -1.43
C HIS A 142 6.90 -2.73 -1.51
N ALA A 143 6.42 -3.16 -2.67
CA ALA A 143 4.99 -3.42 -2.89
C ALA A 143 4.56 -4.70 -2.17
N HIS A 144 3.50 -4.61 -1.36
CA HIS A 144 3.04 -5.74 -0.55
C HIS A 144 1.55 -5.67 -0.25
N LEU A 145 0.93 -6.82 0.07
CA LEU A 145 -0.42 -6.88 0.64
C LEU A 145 -0.33 -7.22 2.12
N THR A 146 -0.79 -6.33 3.00
CA THR A 146 -0.65 -6.52 4.44
C THR A 146 -1.61 -7.59 4.98
N LEU A 147 -1.07 -8.59 5.66
CA LEU A 147 -1.84 -9.63 6.36
C LEU A 147 -1.97 -9.34 7.86
N MET A 148 -0.91 -8.85 8.49
CA MET A 148 -0.88 -8.48 9.91
C MET A 148 0.02 -7.27 10.11
N MET A 149 -0.38 -6.31 10.95
CA MET A 149 0.44 -5.15 11.31
C MET A 149 -0.02 -4.55 12.64
N GLY A 150 0.88 -3.88 13.36
CA GLY A 150 0.53 -3.05 14.55
C GLY A 150 0.21 -3.84 15.82
N ASP A 151 -0.71 -4.80 15.76
CA ASP A 151 -1.19 -5.62 16.89
C ASP A 151 -0.77 -7.09 16.80
N SER A 152 0.25 -7.39 15.98
CA SER A 152 0.82 -8.73 15.84
C SER A 152 1.40 -9.24 17.18
N PRO A 153 1.06 -10.45 17.65
CA PRO A 153 1.57 -10.98 18.90
C PRO A 153 3.09 -11.10 18.92
N ARG A 154 3.70 -10.79 20.07
CA ARG A 154 5.15 -10.96 20.26
C ARG A 154 5.49 -12.44 20.46
N GLY A 155 6.58 -12.90 19.84
CA GLY A 155 7.10 -14.26 20.03
C GLY A 155 6.48 -15.34 19.14
N LEU A 156 5.39 -15.05 18.42
CA LEU A 156 4.71 -16.01 17.53
C LEU A 156 5.13 -15.91 16.05
N ARG A 157 6.21 -15.17 15.75
CA ARG A 157 6.61 -14.87 14.37
C ARG A 157 6.80 -16.13 13.51
N LYS A 158 7.37 -17.19 14.07
CA LYS A 158 7.59 -18.44 13.32
C LYS A 158 6.26 -19.11 12.96
N GLU A 159 5.37 -19.24 13.95
CA GLU A 159 4.04 -19.85 13.74
C GLU A 159 3.17 -19.06 12.76
N ILE A 160 3.32 -17.73 12.72
CA ILE A 160 2.59 -16.87 11.77
C ILE A 160 3.11 -17.01 10.33
N LEU A 161 4.38 -17.41 10.15
CA LEU A 161 5.02 -17.51 8.84
C LEU A 161 5.01 -18.94 8.26
N ASP A 162 4.81 -19.96 9.09
CA ASP A 162 4.74 -21.39 8.73
C ASP A 162 3.30 -21.80 8.34
#